data_AF-A0A962HAJ5-F1
#
_entry.id   AF-A0A962HAJ5-F1
#
_cell.length_a   1.000
_cell.length_b   1.000
_cell.length_c   1.000
_cell.angle_alpha   90.00
_cell.angle_beta   90.00
_cell.angle_gamma   90.00
#
_symmetry.space_group_name_H-M   'P 1'
#
loop_
_entity.id
_entity.type
_entity.pdbx_description
1 polymer ?
#
loop_
_entity_poly.entity_id
_entity_poly.type
_entity_poly.pdbx_seq_one_letter_code
_entity_poly.pdbx_strand_id
1 'polypeptide(L)'
;MLQVFRSSRIERLAEILAVKLQRLRPRSVLSPQTLIVGHLGMKRWLTQRLAEHQLPGLPRIAANLQMLLPSEWLDQLAQRVLGTEAIAIAPYRRPA
;
A
#
# COMPACT_ATOMS: atom_id res chain seq x y z
N MET A 1 9.88 11.61 -6.76
CA MET A 1 8.82 12.23 -7.57
C MET A 1 7.49 11.61 -7.17
N LEU A 2 6.51 12.42 -6.76
CA LEU A 2 5.15 11.96 -6.47
C LEU A 2 4.33 11.95 -7.76
N GLN A 3 3.70 10.82 -8.09
CA GLN A 3 2.83 10.69 -9.26
C GLN A 3 1.38 10.54 -8.82
N VAL A 4 0.46 11.26 -9.48
CA VAL A 4 -0.98 11.18 -9.20
C VAL A 4 -1.69 10.64 -10.43
N PHE A 5 -2.43 9.54 -10.26
CA PHE A 5 -3.27 8.93 -11.29
C PHE A 5 -4.73 9.24 -10.96
N ARG A 6 -5.50 9.66 -11.97
CA ARG A 6 -6.92 10.02 -11.82
C ARG A 6 -7.77 9.16 -12.76
N SER A 7 -8.93 8.75 -12.27
CA SER A 7 -9.94 7.99 -13.00
C SER A 7 -11.28 8.17 -12.30
N SER A 8 -12.37 8.14 -13.07
CA SER A 8 -13.73 8.06 -12.51
C SER A 8 -14.09 6.66 -12.03
N ARG A 9 -13.30 5.64 -12.39
CA ARG A 9 -13.47 4.24 -12.02
C ARG A 9 -12.26 3.73 -11.27
N ILE A 10 -12.50 3.14 -10.09
CA ILE A 10 -11.43 2.63 -9.23
C ILE A 10 -10.78 1.38 -9.82
N GLU A 11 -11.52 0.59 -10.60
CA GLU A 11 -11.04 -0.58 -11.33
C GLU A 11 -9.91 -0.19 -12.29
N ARG A 12 -10.07 0.93 -13.00
CA ARG A 12 -9.03 1.42 -13.92
C ARG A 12 -7.76 1.83 -13.17
N LEU A 13 -7.89 2.36 -11.96
CA LEU A 13 -6.72 2.66 -11.11
C LEU A 13 -6.05 1.36 -10.63
N ALA A 14 -6.82 0.32 -10.31
CA ALA A 14 -6.28 -0.98 -9.94
C ALA A 14 -5.52 -1.65 -11.11
N GLU A 15 -5.99 -1.51 -12.36
CA GLU A 15 -5.25 -1.97 -13.55
C GLU A 15 -3.91 -1.23 -13.72
N ILE A 16 -3.92 0.10 -13.59
CA ILE A 16 -2.70 0.91 -13.63
C ILE A 16 -1.74 0.49 -12.52
N LEU A 17 -2.26 0.25 -11.32
CA LEU A 17 -1.49 -0.22 -10.18
C LEU A 17 -0.86 -1.59 -10.46
N ALA A 18 -1.60 -2.54 -11.03
CA ALA A 18 -1.10 -3.87 -11.39
C ALA A 18 0.12 -3.77 -12.32
N VAL A 19 0.03 -2.96 -13.38
CA VAL A 19 1.16 -2.72 -14.31
C VAL A 19 2.35 -2.09 -13.59
N LYS A 20 2.11 -1.15 -12.66
CA LYS A 20 3.18 -0.50 -11.89
C LYS A 20 3.87 -1.46 -10.92
N LEU A 21 3.12 -2.29 -10.20
CA LEU A 21 3.66 -3.29 -9.28
C LEU A 21 4.57 -4.30 -9.99
N GLN A 22 4.27 -4.64 -11.24
CA GLN A 22 5.17 -5.49 -12.03
C GLN A 22 6.50 -4.82 -12.34
N ARG A 23 6.48 -3.53 -12.69
CA ARG A 23 7.70 -2.76 -13.00
C ARG A 23 8.51 -2.44 -11.75
N LEU A 24 7.86 -2.37 -10.59
CA LEU A 24 8.45 -2.03 -9.30
C LEU A 24 8.69 -3.27 -8.43
N ARG A 25 8.80 -4.47 -9.03
CA ARG A 25 9.07 -5.69 -8.26
C ARG A 25 10.32 -5.52 -7.39
N PRO A 26 10.26 -5.87 -6.09
CA PRO A 26 11.43 -5.89 -5.22
C PRO A 26 12.50 -6.83 -5.77
N ARG A 27 13.76 -6.51 -5.51
CA ARG A 27 14.90 -7.36 -5.89
C ARG A 27 14.88 -8.70 -5.14
N SER A 28 14.47 -8.69 -3.88
CA SER A 28 14.30 -9.90 -3.07
C SER A 28 12.88 -10.43 -3.18
N VAL A 29 12.75 -11.72 -3.47
CA VAL A 29 11.46 -12.41 -3.60
C VAL A 29 10.67 -12.45 -2.29
N LEU A 30 11.35 -12.35 -1.15
CA LEU A 30 10.74 -12.36 0.18
C LEU A 30 10.34 -10.96 0.66
N SER A 31 10.79 -9.89 -0.01
CA SER A 31 10.42 -8.54 0.37
C SER A 31 9.00 -8.23 -0.11
N PRO A 32 8.07 -7.84 0.78
CA PRO A 32 6.72 -7.50 0.38
C PRO A 32 6.68 -6.20 -0.43
N GLN A 33 5.70 -6.08 -1.31
CA GLN A 33 5.35 -4.80 -1.92
C GLN A 33 4.33 -4.08 -1.03
N THR A 34 4.70 -2.90 -0.54
CA THR A 34 3.85 -2.12 0.35
C THR A 34 2.85 -1.28 -0.46
N LEU A 35 1.58 -1.36 -0.06
CA LEU A 35 0.47 -0.56 -0.59
C LEU A 35 -0.20 0.17 0.56
N ILE A 36 -0.60 1.41 0.34
CA ILE A 36 -1.42 2.17 1.29
C ILE A 36 -2.86 2.12 0.79
N VAL A 37 -3.78 1.68 1.64
CA VAL A 37 -5.20 1.53 1.31
C VAL A 37 -6.05 2.39 2.24
N GLY A 38 -7.15 2.94 1.73
CA GLY A 38 -7.98 3.87 2.51
C GLY A 38 -8.78 3.21 3.64
N HIS A 39 -9.08 1.91 3.53
CA HIS A 39 -9.87 1.17 4.51
C HIS A 39 -9.73 -0.35 4.32
N LEU A 40 -10.13 -1.13 5.34
CA LEU A 40 -9.98 -2.60 5.34
C LEU A 40 -10.73 -3.29 4.20
N GLY A 41 -11.93 -2.80 3.82
CA GLY A 41 -12.68 -3.35 2.68
C GLY A 41 -11.89 -3.31 1.36
N MET A 42 -11.06 -2.28 1.18
CA MET A 42 -10.24 -2.11 -0.02
C MET A 42 -9.14 -3.17 -0.10
N LYS A 43 -8.63 -3.65 1.04
CA LYS A 43 -7.62 -4.73 1.06
C LYS A 43 -8.16 -5.99 0.37
N ARG A 44 -9.34 -6.46 0.77
CA ARG A 44 -9.97 -7.66 0.19
C ARG A 44 -10.29 -7.46 -1.29
N TRP A 45 -10.92 -6.34 -1.62
CA TRP A 45 -11.28 -6.00 -3.00
C TRP A 45 -10.04 -5.91 -3.90
N LEU A 46 -8.98 -5.25 -3.44
CA LEU A 46 -7.77 -5.04 -4.23
C LEU A 46 -6.98 -6.34 -4.42
N THR A 47 -6.85 -7.17 -3.38
CA THR A 47 -6.21 -8.50 -3.53
C THR A 47 -6.91 -9.32 -4.60
N GLN A 48 -8.24 -9.37 -4.58
CA GLN A 48 -9.01 -10.09 -5.60
C GLN A 48 -8.79 -9.48 -6.99
N ARG A 49 -8.92 -8.15 -7.12
CA ARG A 49 -8.75 -7.47 -8.42
C ARG A 49 -7.36 -7.63 -9.02
N LEU A 50 -6.32 -7.61 -8.18
CA LEU A 50 -4.94 -7.84 -8.63
C LEU A 50 -4.71 -9.30 -9.03
N ALA A 51 -5.34 -10.27 -8.36
CA ALA A 51 -5.24 -11.68 -8.73
C ALA A 51 -5.97 -11.99 -10.05
N GLU A 52 -7.10 -11.34 -10.29
CA GLU A 52 -7.88 -11.45 -11.53
C GLU A 52 -7.18 -10.77 -12.72
N HIS A 53 -6.32 -9.78 -12.47
CA HIS A 53 -5.61 -9.05 -13.51
C HIS A 53 -4.63 -9.95 -14.27
N GLN A 54 -4.97 -10.27 -15.52
CA GLN A 54 -4.16 -11.16 -16.35
C GLN A 54 -2.97 -10.42 -16.95
N LEU A 55 -1.77 -10.93 -16.66
CA LEU A 55 -0.53 -10.46 -17.26
C LEU A 55 0.09 -11.61 -18.08
N PRO A 56 0.56 -11.37 -19.31
CA PRO A 56 1.16 -12.42 -20.13
C PRO A 56 2.31 -13.11 -19.40
N GLY A 57 2.29 -14.46 -19.37
CA GLY A 57 3.33 -15.27 -18.76
C GLY A 57 3.35 -15.30 -17.22
N LEU A 58 2.33 -14.75 -16.55
CA LEU A 58 2.25 -14.75 -15.09
C LEU A 58 1.00 -15.45 -14.57
N PRO A 59 1.10 -16.13 -13.40
CA PRO A 59 -0.05 -16.75 -12.76
C PRO A 59 -1.02 -15.68 -12.22
N ARG A 60 -2.29 -16.05 -12.10
CA ARG A 60 -3.37 -15.22 -11.53
C ARG A 60 -3.31 -15.20 -10.00
N ILE A 61 -2.23 -14.63 -9.47
CA ILE A 61 -1.92 -14.60 -8.04
C ILE A 61 -1.53 -13.18 -7.62
N ALA A 62 -2.17 -12.68 -6.57
CA ALA A 62 -1.73 -11.49 -5.84
C ALA A 62 -1.26 -11.93 -4.44
N ALA A 63 0.05 -11.93 -4.24
CA ALA A 63 0.68 -12.38 -3.00
C ALA A 63 1.83 -11.46 -2.60
N ASN A 64 2.31 -11.63 -1.36
CA ASN A 64 3.39 -10.85 -0.77
C ASN A 64 3.13 -9.33 -0.83
N LEU A 65 1.87 -8.93 -0.64
CA LEU A 65 1.44 -7.54 -0.55
C LEU A 65 1.25 -7.16 0.92
N GLN A 66 1.96 -6.13 1.37
CA GLN A 66 1.73 -5.52 2.67
C GLN A 66 0.79 -4.32 2.47
N MET A 67 -0.47 -4.45 2.86
CA MET A 67 -1.43 -3.36 2.76
C MET A 67 -1.61 -2.68 4.11
N LEU A 68 -1.23 -1.40 4.19
CA LEU A 68 -1.26 -0.57 5.40
C LEU A 68 -2.35 0.51 5.27
N LEU A 69 -2.92 0.90 6.40
CA LEU A 69 -3.72 2.13 6.49
C LEU A 69 -2.80 3.37 6.46
N PRO A 70 -3.33 4.57 6.12
CA PRO A 70 -2.51 5.77 6.04
C PRO A 70 -1.84 6.14 7.36
N SER A 71 -2.54 5.98 8.49
CA SER A 71 -1.99 6.24 9.82
C SER A 71 -0.85 5.27 10.16
N GLU A 72 -1.06 3.97 9.96
CA GLU A 72 -0.04 2.94 10.20
C GLU A 72 1.23 3.20 9.38
N TRP A 73 1.07 3.59 8.11
CA TRP A 73 2.20 3.91 7.26
C TRP A 73 2.93 5.18 7.72
N LEU A 74 2.19 6.22 8.11
CA LEU A 74 2.77 7.46 8.63
C LEU A 74 3.55 7.22 9.92
N ASP A 75 2.99 6.45 10.87
CA ASP A 75 3.66 6.10 12.12
C ASP A 75 4.96 5.33 11.86
N GLN A 76 4.93 4.33 10.97
CA GLN A 76 6.12 3.58 10.56
C GLN A 76 7.15 4.45 9.83
N LEU A 77 6.72 5.43 9.06
CA LEU A 77 7.63 6.35 8.37
C LEU A 77 8.27 7.31 9.38
N ALA A 78 7.48 7.91 10.27
CA ALA A 78 7.98 8.77 11.33
C ALA A 78 9.03 8.01 12.15
N GLN A 79 8.74 6.76 12.54
CA GLN A 79 9.64 5.94 13.35
C GLN A 79 10.98 5.69 12.66
N ARG A 80 10.96 5.50 11.34
CA ARG A 80 12.18 5.28 10.54
C ARG A 80 12.99 6.54 10.31
N VAL A 81 12.34 7.69 10.18
CA VAL A 81 13.01 8.96 9.81
C VAL A 81 13.44 9.74 11.03
N LEU A 82 12.62 9.77 12.07
CA LEU A 82 12.82 10.59 13.27
C LEU A 82 13.34 9.78 14.47
N GLY A 83 13.26 8.45 14.42
CA GLY A 83 13.59 7.57 15.54
C GLY A 83 12.48 7.49 16.60
N THR A 84 12.65 6.58 17.56
CA THR A 84 11.61 6.25 18.56
C THR A 84 11.31 7.40 19.51
N GLU A 85 12.35 8.14 19.90
CA GLU A 85 12.24 9.18 20.90
C GLU A 85 11.46 10.40 20.40
N ALA A 86 11.47 10.64 19.08
CA ALA A 86 10.76 11.76 18.48
C ALA A 86 9.23 11.58 18.39
N ILE A 87 8.72 10.35 18.60
CA ILE A 87 7.30 9.99 18.44
C ILE A 87 6.64 9.74 19.80
N ALA A 88 7.41 9.80 20.89
CA ALA A 88 6.93 9.77 22.26
C ALA A 88 6.23 11.09 22.66
N ILE A 89 5.36 11.62 21.79
CA ILE A 89 4.47 12.71 22.14
C ILE A 89 3.40 12.12 23.05
N ALA A 90 3.28 12.65 24.27
CA ALA A 90 2.24 12.23 25.20
C ALA A 90 0.86 12.30 24.50
N PRO A 91 -0.01 11.29 24.66
CA PRO A 91 -1.34 11.31 24.07
C PRO A 91 -2.04 12.62 24.44
N TYR A 92 -2.52 13.35 23.43
CA TYR A 92 -3.25 14.59 23.66
C TYR A 92 -4.48 14.31 24.53
N ARG A 93 -4.44 14.77 25.79
CA ARG A 93 -5.60 14.79 26.68
C ARG A 93 -6.17 16.19 26.65
N ARG A 94 -7.46 16.33 26.31
CA ARG A 94 -8.17 17.58 26.58
C ARG A 94 -8.25 17.79 28.09
N PRO A 95 -7.90 18.97 28.62
CA PRO A 95 -8.23 19.30 30.00
C PRO A 95 -9.76 19.26 30.18
N ALA A 96 -10.18 18.77 31.35
CA ALA A 96 -11.60 18.70 31.74
C ALA A 96 -12.19 20.10 31.94
#